data_AF-A0A9E0LCY6-F1
#
_entry.id   AF-A0A9E0LCY6-F1
#
_cell.length_a   1.000
_cell.length_b   1.000
_cell.length_c   1.000
_cell.angle_alpha   90.00
_cell.angle_beta   90.00
_cell.angle_gamma   90.00
#
_symmetry.space_group_name_H-M   'P 1'
#
loop_
_entity.id
_entity.type
_entity.pdbx_description
1 polymer ?
#
loop_
_entity_poly.entity_id
_entity_poly.type
_entity_poly.pdbx_seq_one_letter_code
_entity_poly.pdbx_strand_id
1 'polypeptide(L)' 'MGIVKISDLMHENLRVAGSALSRSINAQAEHWMRVGMLTEMHPELNHREISQLLMQ' A
#
# COMPACT_ATOMS: atom_id res chain seq x y z
N MET A 1 5.94 6.72 -17.04
CA MET A 1 5.68 6.56 -15.60
C MET A 1 6.62 7.48 -14.84
N GLY A 2 6.14 8.24 -13.85
CA GLY A 2 7.01 9.03 -12.97
C GLY A 2 7.69 8.13 -11.93
N ILE A 3 8.93 8.42 -11.57
CA ILE A 3 9.64 7.72 -10.49
C ILE A 3 9.29 8.41 -9.17
N VAL A 4 8.66 7.68 -8.25
CA VAL A 4 8.44 8.17 -6.88
C VAL A 4 9.67 7.82 -6.04
N LYS A 5 10.31 8.84 -5.46
CA LYS A 5 11.42 8.62 -4.53
C LYS A 5 10.87 8.32 -3.15
N ILE A 6 11.39 7.27 -2.53
CA ILE A 6 11.12 6.86 -1.15
C ILE A 6 12.45 6.62 -0.43
N SER A 7 12.44 6.54 0.90
CA SER A 7 13.65 6.21 1.66
C SER A 7 14.09 4.77 1.42
N ASP A 8 15.38 4.49 1.59
CA ASP A 8 15.93 3.13 1.47
C ASP A 8 15.25 2.14 2.42
N LEU A 9 14.94 2.60 3.65
CA LEU A 9 14.19 1.82 4.63
C LEU A 9 12.80 1.43 4.10
N MET A 10 12.09 2.37 3.46
CA MET A 10 10.77 2.09 2.90
C MET A 10 10.87 1.13 1.71
N HIS A 11 11.90 1.29 0.87
CA HIS A 11 12.15 0.38 -0.24
C HIS A 11 12.41 -1.07 0.25
N GLU A 12 13.16 -1.22 1.35
CA GLU A 12 13.38 -2.55 1.95
C GLU A 12 12.11 -3.13 2.58
N ASN A 13 11.32 -2.32 3.28
CA ASN A 13 10.02 -2.75 3.80
C ASN A 13 9.08 -3.24 2.68
N LEU A 14 9.07 -2.55 1.53
CA LEU A 14 8.30 -2.98 0.35
C LEU A 14 8.79 -4.32 -0.21
N ARG A 15 10.11 -4.54 -0.26
CA ARG A 15 10.70 -5.80 -0.73
C ARG A 15 10.29 -6.96 0.18
N VAL A 16 10.43 -6.80 1.49
CA VAL A 16 10.09 -7.84 2.48
C VAL A 16 8.58 -8.14 2.44
N ALA A 17 7.74 -7.10 2.52
CA ALA A 17 6.29 -7.26 2.51
C ALA A 17 5.78 -7.84 1.18
N GLY A 18 6.31 -7.35 0.05
CA GLY A 18 5.94 -7.85 -1.27
C GLY A 18 6.28 -9.34 -1.43
N SER A 19 7.47 -9.75 -0.98
CA SER A 19 7.86 -11.17 -1.00
C SER A 19 6.94 -12.03 -0.12
N ALA A 20 6.61 -11.58 1.09
CA ALA A 20 5.73 -12.29 2.01
C ALA A 20 4.28 -12.40 1.49
N LEU A 21 3.79 -11.38 0.78
CA LEU A 21 2.42 -11.30 0.26
C LEU A 21 2.30 -11.73 -1.21
N SER A 22 3.37 -12.29 -1.80
CA SER A 22 3.42 -12.72 -3.20
C SER A 22 3.04 -11.60 -4.20
N ARG A 23 3.56 -10.40 -3.97
CA ARG A 23 3.37 -9.21 -4.82
C ARG A 23 4.70 -8.67 -5.34
N SER A 24 4.69 -8.06 -6.53
CA SER A 24 5.83 -7.25 -6.97
C SER A 24 6.02 -6.03 -6.05
N ILE A 25 7.22 -5.44 -6.04
CA ILE A 25 7.50 -4.22 -5.27
C ILE A 25 6.52 -3.09 -5.64
N ASN A 26 6.24 -2.91 -6.94
CA ASN A 26 5.30 -1.91 -7.41
C ASN A 26 3.86 -2.20 -6.94
N ALA A 27 3.42 -3.45 -7.03
CA ALA A 27 2.08 -3.84 -6.57
C ALA A 27 1.92 -3.68 -5.05
N GLN A 28 2.98 -3.98 -4.27
CA GLN A 28 2.97 -3.74 -2.83
C GLN A 28 2.96 -2.23 -2.50
N ALA A 29 3.71 -1.43 -3.24
CA ALA A 29 3.73 0.03 -3.07
C ALA A 29 2.36 0.64 -3.40
N GLU A 30 1.77 0.23 -4.52
CA GLU A 30 0.42 0.66 -4.92
C GLU A 30 -0.62 0.28 -3.87
N HIS A 31 -0.55 -0.94 -3.34
CA HIS A 31 -1.46 -1.38 -2.28
C HIS A 31 -1.38 -0.48 -1.04
N TRP A 32 -0.18 -0.18 -0.54
CA TRP A 32 0.00 0.72 0.60
C TRP A 32 -0.45 2.16 0.30
N MET A 33 -0.16 2.67 -0.91
CA MET A 33 -0.64 3.97 -1.34
C MET A 33 -2.17 4.04 -1.37
N ARG A 34 -2.85 3.00 -1.88
CA ARG A 34 -4.32 2.91 -1.86
C ARG A 34 -4.88 2.83 -0.45
N VAL A 35 -4.25 2.07 0.45
CA VAL A 35 -4.66 2.00 1.88
C VAL A 35 -4.59 3.39 2.51
N GLY A 36 -3.47 4.11 2.36
CA GLY A 36 -3.29 5.46 2.91
C GLY A 36 -4.30 6.45 2.35
N MET A 37 -4.44 6.50 1.02
CA MET A 37 -5.41 7.37 0.35
C MET A 37 -6.85 7.12 0.84
N LEU A 38 -7.29 5.86 0.92
CA LEU A 38 -8.63 5.53 1.39
C LEU A 38 -8.83 5.88 2.87
N THR A 39 -7.80 5.72 3.71
CA THR A 39 -7.86 6.09 5.13
C THR A 39 -7.99 7.61 5.31
N GLU A 40 -7.33 8.40 4.47
CA GLU A 40 -7.47 9.86 4.46
C GLU A 40 -8.85 10.32 3.96
N MET A 41 -9.41 9.63 2.96
CA MET A 41 -10.73 9.97 2.40
C MET A 41 -11.90 9.53 3.29
N HIS A 42 -11.70 8.49 4.09
CA HIS A 42 -12.73 7.87 4.92
C HIS A 42 -12.22 7.67 6.37
N PRO A 43 -11.96 8.75 7.12
CA PRO A 43 -11.39 8.69 8.47
C PRO A 43 -12.28 7.97 9.50
N GLU A 44 -13.57 7.79 9.20
CA GLU A 44 -14.55 7.07 10.01
C GLU A 44 -14.47 5.55 9.86
N LEU A 45 -13.87 5.06 8.77
CA LEU A 45 -13.80 3.64 8.47
C LEU A 45 -12.63 2.98 9.19
N ASN A 46 -12.86 1.79 9.71
CA ASN A 46 -11.80 0.97 10.27
C ASN A 46 -11.07 0.17 9.18
N HIS A 47 -9.94 -0.44 9.54
CA HIS A 47 -9.11 -1.19 8.59
C HIS A 47 -9.85 -2.30 7.83
N ARG A 48 -10.84 -2.96 8.44
CA ARG A 48 -11.61 -4.02 7.78
C ARG A 48 -12.47 -3.44 6.66
N GLU A 49 -13.09 -2.29 6.89
CA GLU A 49 -13.92 -1.59 5.89
C GLU A 49 -13.04 -1.05 4.74
N ILE A 50 -11.89 -0.45 5.06
CA ILE A 50 -10.90 -0.06 4.04
C ILE A 50 -10.45 -1.26 3.20
N SER A 51 -10.23 -2.42 3.82
CA SER A 51 -9.84 -3.64 3.12
C SER A 51 -10.94 -4.14 2.16
N GLN A 52 -12.21 -3.95 2.51
CA GLN A 52 -13.33 -4.27 1.62
C GLN A 52 -13.37 -3.32 0.40
N LEU A 53 -13.10 -2.04 0.59
CA LEU A 53 -13.00 -1.07 -0.51
C LEU A 53 -11.86 -1.39 -1.49
N LEU A 54 -10.76 -1.99 -1.01
CA LEU A 54 -9.63 -2.38 -1.86
C LEU A 54 -9.92 -3.55 -2.80
N MET A 55 -10.91 -4.39 -2.46
CA MET A 55 -11.31 -5.57 -3.25
C MET A 55 -12.38 -5.27 -4.30
N GLN A 56 -12.99 -4.08 -4.27
CA GLN A 56 -13.90 -3.57 -5.29
C GLN A 56 -13.12 -3.02 -6.49
#